data_AF-W2C342-F1
#
_entry.id   AF-W2C342-F1
#
_cell.length_a   1.000
_cell.length_b   1.000
_cell.length_c   1.000
_cell.angle_alpha   90.00
_cell.angle_beta   90.00
_cell.angle_gamma   90.00
#
_symmetry.space_group_name_H-M   'P 1'
#
loop_
_entity.id
_entity.type
_entity.pdbx_description
1 polymer ?
#
loop_
_entity_poly.entity_id
_entity_poly.type
_entity_poly.pdbx_seq_one_letter_code
_entity_poly.pdbx_strand_id
1 'polypeptide(L)'
;MIGLLTVAPACTQKSANAQETASASPKVAQSVDRPEDPVRAEIVDGRVRLIAKTDELGWPERTQFVEGLTGRCVGLFVGDIGQDTNPFLCMLMDDGGVELLSYKSLGHEAYGGTLCFTSSGRLPGLKDITRFREGPVMNEYGFADYGTIFAIDREGHEHEIEPCIRPFSALYSYSSGGTGVVLEQQLVIYPDWTFLFTLGFAESELVYTYTGRLRPIKMDYENEVYEYSYTMLTRFDYPPVGDEEAYENARPQPATERGSFRLTYKDGSRSYDLVVLSGPLPFATEKGSPARYSPVRSNDIPAPSLVTD
;
A
#
# COMPACT_ATOMS: atom_id res chain seq x y z
N MET A 1 22.22 5.93 -67.77
CA MET A 1 20.79 5.84 -67.42
C MET A 1 20.70 6.25 -65.95
N ILE A 2 20.23 7.48 -65.72
CA ILE A 2 20.24 8.19 -64.44
C ILE A 2 18.89 7.92 -63.77
N GLY A 3 18.91 7.46 -62.52
CA GLY A 3 17.75 7.43 -61.62
C GLY A 3 18.05 8.30 -60.41
N LEU A 4 17.73 9.59 -60.52
CA LEU A 4 17.86 10.59 -59.46
C LEU A 4 16.54 10.56 -58.66
N LEU A 5 16.56 10.07 -57.43
CA LEU A 5 15.43 10.17 -56.50
C LEU A 5 15.55 11.49 -55.72
N THR A 6 14.64 12.40 -56.03
CA THR A 6 14.50 13.71 -55.41
C THR A 6 13.88 13.60 -54.02
N VAL A 7 14.56 14.17 -53.02
CA VAL A 7 14.05 14.39 -51.67
C VAL A 7 13.16 15.64 -51.72
N ALA A 8 11.89 15.51 -51.36
CA ALA A 8 11.01 16.64 -51.11
C ALA A 8 10.93 16.91 -49.59
N PRO A 9 11.12 18.16 -49.13
CA PRO A 9 10.85 18.52 -47.75
C PRO A 9 9.34 18.79 -47.59
N ALA A 10 8.66 17.96 -46.80
CA ALA A 10 7.30 18.27 -46.38
C ALA A 10 7.37 19.23 -45.19
N CYS A 11 7.11 20.51 -45.47
CA CYS A 11 6.93 21.57 -44.51
C CYS A 11 5.44 21.94 -44.49
N THR A 12 4.72 21.51 -43.46
CA THR A 12 3.36 21.93 -43.07
C THR A 12 3.10 21.28 -41.70
N GLN A 13 2.57 21.91 -40.67
CA GLN A 13 1.93 23.21 -40.53
C GLN A 13 1.91 23.49 -39.02
N LYS A 14 2.25 24.72 -38.61
CA LYS A 14 2.05 25.23 -37.26
C LYS A 14 0.55 25.17 -36.92
N SER A 15 0.21 24.49 -35.84
CA SER A 15 -1.02 24.75 -35.08
C SER A 15 -0.62 25.42 -33.77
N ALA A 16 -0.40 26.73 -33.84
CA ALA A 16 -0.45 27.58 -32.66
C ALA A 16 -1.91 27.81 -32.32
N ASN A 17 -2.36 27.29 -31.18
CA ASN A 17 -3.40 27.87 -30.34
C ASN A 17 -3.48 27.09 -29.03
N ALA A 18 -2.53 27.33 -28.14
CA ALA A 18 -2.76 27.27 -26.71
C ALA A 18 -2.32 28.62 -26.18
N GLN A 19 -3.23 29.58 -26.32
CA GLN A 19 -3.11 30.89 -25.72
C GLN A 19 -2.99 30.67 -24.22
N GLU A 20 -1.83 31.05 -23.66
CA GLU A 20 -1.61 31.21 -22.22
C GLU A 20 -2.78 32.00 -21.64
N THR A 21 -3.68 31.26 -21.00
CA THR A 21 -4.57 31.81 -20.00
C THR A 21 -3.86 31.56 -18.68
N ALA A 22 -3.08 32.55 -18.25
CA ALA A 22 -2.71 32.70 -16.86
C ALA A 22 -4.00 32.95 -16.06
N SER A 23 -4.70 31.88 -15.67
CA SER A 23 -5.86 31.98 -14.79
C SER A 23 -6.10 30.66 -14.06
N ALA A 24 -5.91 30.72 -12.73
CA ALA A 24 -6.13 29.67 -11.73
C ALA A 24 -5.25 28.42 -11.87
N SER A 25 -4.39 28.18 -10.88
CA SER A 25 -3.78 26.87 -10.65
C SER A 25 -4.87 25.79 -10.71
N PRO A 26 -4.71 24.69 -11.48
CA PRO A 26 -5.75 23.70 -11.62
C PRO A 26 -6.10 23.14 -10.24
N LYS A 27 -7.34 23.41 -9.80
CA LYS A 27 -7.89 22.89 -8.57
C LYS A 27 -7.97 21.38 -8.70
N VAL A 28 -7.47 20.65 -7.71
CA VAL A 28 -7.47 19.18 -7.69
C VAL A 28 -8.90 18.65 -7.86
N ALA A 29 -9.05 17.53 -8.58
CA ALA A 29 -10.36 16.99 -8.96
C ALA A 29 -11.15 16.51 -7.74
N GLN A 30 -12.49 16.60 -7.79
CA GLN A 30 -13.36 16.01 -6.77
C GLN A 30 -13.69 14.54 -7.04
N SER A 31 -13.41 14.06 -8.26
CA SER A 31 -13.62 12.69 -8.69
C SER A 31 -12.57 12.32 -9.73
N VAL A 32 -12.15 11.06 -9.73
CA VAL A 32 -11.13 10.50 -10.60
C VAL A 32 -11.62 9.15 -11.13
N ASP A 33 -11.56 8.99 -12.45
CA ASP A 33 -12.14 7.85 -13.16
C ASP A 33 -11.32 7.56 -14.43
N ARG A 34 -10.19 6.86 -14.26
CA ARG A 34 -9.35 6.42 -15.39
C ARG A 34 -9.97 5.19 -16.05
N PRO A 35 -10.15 5.14 -17.38
CA PRO A 35 -10.81 4.01 -18.06
C PRO A 35 -10.23 2.63 -17.73
N GLU A 36 -8.92 2.53 -17.60
CA GLU A 36 -8.16 1.31 -17.34
C GLU A 36 -8.22 0.84 -15.88
N ASP A 37 -8.54 1.73 -14.96
CA ASP A 37 -8.58 1.44 -13.54
C ASP A 37 -9.87 0.71 -13.16
N PRO A 38 -9.82 -0.37 -12.35
CA PRO A 38 -11.01 -1.10 -11.92
C PRO A 38 -11.84 -0.34 -10.87
N VAL A 39 -11.33 0.79 -10.37
CA VAL A 39 -11.91 1.59 -9.29
C VAL A 39 -11.99 3.06 -9.71
N ARG A 40 -13.14 3.68 -9.45
CA ARG A 40 -13.32 5.14 -9.47
C ARG A 40 -13.33 5.65 -8.02
N ALA A 41 -12.83 6.87 -7.81
CA ALA A 41 -12.93 7.54 -6.51
C ALA A 41 -13.60 8.92 -6.62
N GLU A 42 -14.30 9.34 -5.58
CA GLU A 42 -14.90 10.67 -5.48
C GLU A 42 -15.03 11.15 -4.02
N ILE A 43 -15.10 12.46 -3.84
CA ILE A 43 -15.24 13.10 -2.53
C ILE A 43 -16.72 13.29 -2.22
N VAL A 44 -17.16 12.81 -1.04
CA VAL A 44 -18.50 13.01 -0.49
C VAL A 44 -18.35 13.53 0.94
N ASP A 45 -18.75 14.78 1.17
CA ASP A 45 -18.66 15.47 2.47
C ASP A 45 -17.26 15.43 3.10
N GLY A 46 -16.22 15.48 2.27
CA GLY A 46 -14.83 15.44 2.73
C GLY A 46 -14.29 14.05 3.04
N ARG A 47 -15.08 13.00 2.81
CA ARG A 47 -14.65 11.60 2.81
C ARG A 47 -14.45 11.13 1.38
N VAL A 48 -13.67 10.07 1.19
CA VAL A 48 -13.40 9.51 -0.13
C VAL A 48 -14.20 8.22 -0.29
N ARG A 49 -15.06 8.20 -1.31
CA ARG A 49 -15.85 7.04 -1.71
C ARG A 49 -15.18 6.37 -2.89
N LEU A 50 -14.92 5.07 -2.77
CA LEU A 50 -14.42 4.21 -3.82
C LEU A 50 -15.59 3.42 -4.42
N ILE A 51 -15.59 3.26 -5.74
CA ILE A 51 -16.63 2.56 -6.49
C ILE A 51 -15.96 1.54 -7.41
N ALA A 52 -16.22 0.26 -7.14
CA ALA A 52 -15.80 -0.83 -8.01
C ALA A 52 -16.55 -0.77 -9.34
N LYS A 53 -15.80 -0.80 -10.44
CA LYS A 53 -16.36 -0.83 -11.81
C LYS A 53 -16.70 -2.25 -12.25
N THR A 54 -16.04 -3.24 -11.67
CA THR A 54 -16.23 -4.67 -11.91
C THR A 54 -16.59 -5.37 -10.61
N ASP A 55 -17.19 -6.56 -10.71
CA ASP A 55 -17.51 -7.41 -9.56
C ASP A 55 -16.32 -8.33 -9.17
N GLU A 56 -15.19 -8.22 -9.88
CA GLU A 56 -14.03 -9.10 -9.75
C GLU A 56 -13.10 -8.72 -8.59
N LEU A 57 -13.30 -7.56 -7.96
CA LEU A 57 -12.45 -7.07 -6.86
C LEU A 57 -12.71 -7.77 -5.52
N GLY A 58 -13.75 -8.61 -5.42
CA GLY A 58 -14.08 -9.32 -4.18
C GLY A 58 -14.50 -8.40 -3.04
N TRP A 59 -14.93 -7.17 -3.34
CA TRP A 59 -15.37 -6.22 -2.31
C TRP A 59 -16.70 -6.67 -1.68
N PRO A 60 -16.88 -6.47 -0.36
CA PRO A 60 -18.14 -6.81 0.31
C PRO A 60 -19.35 -6.10 -0.29
N GLU A 61 -19.15 -4.83 -0.64
CA GLU A 61 -20.11 -4.01 -1.38
C GLU A 61 -19.39 -3.29 -2.52
N ARG A 62 -20.11 -3.00 -3.61
CA ARG A 62 -19.58 -2.27 -4.78
C ARG A 62 -19.01 -0.89 -4.42
N THR A 63 -19.44 -0.33 -3.30
CA THR A 63 -19.01 0.98 -2.81
C THR A 63 -18.36 0.81 -1.44
N GLN A 64 -17.19 1.41 -1.26
CA GLN A 64 -16.47 1.43 0.01
C GLN A 64 -16.06 2.86 0.32
N PHE A 65 -15.89 3.20 1.60
CA PHE A 65 -15.27 4.47 1.97
C PHE A 65 -13.82 4.22 2.39
N VAL A 66 -12.93 5.13 2.02
CA VAL A 66 -11.57 5.14 2.57
C VAL A 66 -11.65 5.41 4.07
N GLU A 67 -11.00 4.55 4.84
CA GLU A 67 -11.02 4.58 6.30
C GLU A 67 -9.79 5.30 6.86
N GLY A 68 -9.92 5.82 8.09
CA GLY A 68 -8.79 6.37 8.83
C GLY A 68 -8.23 7.72 8.35
N LEU A 69 -8.85 8.39 7.37
CA LEU A 69 -8.43 9.74 6.93
C LEU A 69 -8.19 10.67 8.12
N THR A 70 -7.07 11.41 8.13
CA THR A 70 -6.71 12.28 9.27
C THR A 70 -7.11 13.74 9.07
N GLY A 71 -8.05 13.99 8.16
CA GLY A 71 -8.61 15.32 7.88
C GLY A 71 -9.74 15.25 6.86
N ARG A 72 -10.15 16.42 6.36
CA ARG A 72 -11.12 16.51 5.27
C ARG A 72 -10.40 16.40 3.94
N CYS A 73 -10.75 15.43 3.11
CA CYS A 73 -10.25 15.36 1.73
C CYS A 73 -10.92 16.46 0.88
N VAL A 74 -10.11 17.20 0.12
CA VAL A 74 -10.54 18.32 -0.73
C VAL A 74 -10.08 18.16 -2.18
N GLY A 75 -9.31 17.13 -2.50
CA GLY A 75 -8.86 16.86 -3.86
C GLY A 75 -8.36 15.44 -4.04
N LEU A 76 -8.60 14.88 -5.22
CA LEU A 76 -8.13 13.57 -5.66
C LEU A 76 -7.26 13.68 -6.91
N PHE A 77 -6.24 12.82 -6.97
CA PHE A 77 -5.45 12.57 -8.17
C PHE A 77 -5.16 11.07 -8.24
N VAL A 78 -5.15 10.51 -9.44
CA VAL A 78 -4.69 9.13 -9.66
C VAL A 78 -3.61 9.16 -10.72
N GLY A 79 -2.52 8.47 -10.44
CA GLY A 79 -1.43 8.24 -11.37
C GLY A 79 -0.72 6.93 -11.00
N ASP A 80 0.22 6.52 -11.83
CA ASP A 80 1.02 5.33 -11.65
C ASP A 80 2.35 5.66 -10.95
N ILE A 81 2.80 4.75 -10.08
CA ILE A 81 4.14 4.82 -9.49
C ILE A 81 4.88 3.50 -9.75
N GLY A 82 6.04 3.61 -10.39
CA GLY A 82 6.92 2.50 -10.75
C GLY A 82 7.19 2.43 -12.25
N GLN A 83 7.56 1.23 -12.72
CA GLN A 83 7.85 0.95 -14.14
C GLN A 83 6.64 0.37 -14.90
N ASP A 84 5.64 -0.14 -14.17
CA ASP A 84 4.41 -0.72 -14.70
C ASP A 84 3.19 0.10 -14.24
N THR A 85 2.02 -0.18 -14.83
CA THR A 85 0.73 0.34 -14.34
C THR A 85 0.51 -0.11 -12.90
N ASN A 86 0.54 0.85 -11.98
CA ASN A 86 0.46 0.62 -10.55
C ASN A 86 -0.21 1.85 -9.92
N PRO A 87 -1.55 1.93 -10.01
CA PRO A 87 -2.27 3.14 -9.69
C PRO A 87 -2.29 3.42 -8.19
N PHE A 88 -2.03 4.68 -7.84
CA PHE A 88 -2.18 5.25 -6.51
C PHE A 88 -3.21 6.36 -6.54
N LEU A 89 -4.11 6.34 -5.55
CA LEU A 89 -5.00 7.44 -5.26
C LEU A 89 -4.32 8.38 -4.26
N CYS A 90 -3.98 9.57 -4.73
CA CYS A 90 -3.53 10.67 -3.90
C CYS A 90 -4.72 11.48 -3.40
N MET A 91 -4.80 11.67 -2.09
CA MET A 91 -5.83 12.42 -1.40
C MET A 91 -5.22 13.69 -0.82
N LEU A 92 -5.56 14.84 -1.39
CA LEU A 92 -5.21 16.15 -0.85
C LEU A 92 -6.18 16.51 0.27
N MET A 93 -5.64 16.91 1.40
CA MET A 93 -6.41 17.29 2.57
C MET A 93 -6.53 18.82 2.69
N ASP A 94 -7.51 19.29 3.46
CA ASP A 94 -7.85 20.71 3.61
C ASP A 94 -6.73 21.59 4.19
N ASP A 95 -5.83 21.01 4.99
CA ASP A 95 -4.63 21.66 5.53
C ASP A 95 -3.40 21.58 4.60
N GLY A 96 -3.55 21.05 3.39
CA GLY A 96 -2.47 20.92 2.41
C GLY A 96 -1.53 19.72 2.61
N GLY A 97 -1.82 18.82 3.54
CA GLY A 97 -1.09 17.54 3.60
C GLY A 97 -1.69 16.50 2.63
N VAL A 98 -0.96 15.40 2.45
CA VAL A 98 -1.29 14.35 1.47
C VAL A 98 -1.42 13.01 2.18
N GLU A 99 -2.42 12.23 1.76
CA GLU A 99 -2.59 10.82 2.11
C GLU A 99 -2.70 9.97 0.84
N LEU A 100 -2.40 8.68 0.93
CA LEU A 100 -2.39 7.74 -0.19
C LEU A 100 -3.28 6.54 0.07
N LEU A 101 -3.65 5.90 -1.02
CA LEU A 101 -4.19 4.55 -1.09
C LEU A 101 -3.67 3.90 -2.37
N SER A 102 -3.10 2.70 -2.28
CA SER A 102 -2.62 1.95 -3.43
C SER A 102 -3.73 1.04 -3.94
N TYR A 103 -3.93 0.90 -5.24
CA TYR A 103 -4.96 -0.04 -5.71
C TYR A 103 -4.56 -1.50 -5.44
N LYS A 104 -3.30 -1.78 -5.15
CA LYS A 104 -2.85 -3.09 -4.67
C LYS A 104 -3.44 -3.45 -3.29
N SER A 105 -3.78 -2.46 -2.46
CA SER A 105 -4.48 -2.70 -1.20
C SER A 105 -5.96 -3.03 -1.37
N LEU A 106 -6.50 -2.90 -2.59
CA LEU A 106 -7.92 -3.13 -2.90
C LEU A 106 -8.23 -4.53 -3.45
N GLY A 107 -7.33 -5.50 -3.24
CA GLY A 107 -7.59 -6.93 -3.54
C GLY A 107 -6.66 -7.55 -4.57
N HIS A 108 -5.34 -7.39 -4.40
CA HIS A 108 -4.35 -7.90 -5.36
C HIS A 108 -3.76 -9.27 -4.94
N GLU A 109 -3.56 -10.17 -5.91
CA GLU A 109 -3.15 -11.57 -5.70
C GLU A 109 -1.81 -11.71 -4.92
N ALA A 110 -0.80 -10.90 -5.25
CA ALA A 110 0.49 -10.87 -4.53
C ALA A 110 0.35 -10.60 -3.01
N TYR A 111 -0.79 -10.10 -2.56
CA TYR A 111 -1.13 -9.82 -1.16
C TYR A 111 -2.20 -10.79 -0.62
N GLY A 112 -2.33 -11.97 -1.24
CA GLY A 112 -3.27 -13.02 -0.86
C GLY A 112 -4.74 -12.65 -1.08
N GLY A 113 -5.02 -11.64 -1.92
CA GLY A 113 -6.38 -11.11 -2.09
C GLY A 113 -6.89 -10.31 -0.88
N THR A 114 -6.02 -9.98 0.07
CA THR A 114 -6.41 -9.29 1.29
C THR A 114 -6.76 -7.83 1.00
N LEU A 115 -7.92 -7.38 1.49
CA LEU A 115 -8.43 -6.02 1.30
C LEU A 115 -8.02 -5.09 2.45
N CYS A 116 -7.62 -3.87 2.10
CA CYS A 116 -7.36 -2.79 3.03
C CYS A 116 -7.83 -1.46 2.41
N PHE A 117 -8.86 -0.86 2.99
CA PHE A 117 -9.41 0.44 2.58
C PHE A 117 -8.87 1.60 3.43
N THR A 118 -7.92 1.32 4.31
CA THR A 118 -7.34 2.30 5.21
C THR A 118 -6.42 3.23 4.44
N SER A 119 -6.54 4.52 4.67
CA SER A 119 -5.59 5.49 4.12
C SER A 119 -4.22 5.39 4.82
N SER A 120 -3.15 5.70 4.09
CA SER A 120 -1.80 5.84 4.62
C SER A 120 -1.70 6.76 5.83
N GLY A 121 -2.63 7.71 6.02
CA GLY A 121 -2.45 8.86 6.89
C GLY A 121 -1.45 9.84 6.29
N ARG A 122 -1.18 10.97 6.96
CA ARG A 122 -0.28 12.00 6.40
C ARG A 122 1.08 11.44 6.04
N LEU A 123 1.47 11.61 4.78
CA LEU A 123 2.83 11.35 4.37
C LEU A 123 3.78 12.37 5.02
N PRO A 124 4.95 11.92 5.54
CA PRO A 124 5.95 12.83 6.08
C PRO A 124 6.45 13.83 5.03
N GLY A 125 6.79 15.04 5.45
CA GLY A 125 7.42 16.04 4.57
C GLY A 125 6.47 16.78 3.61
N LEU A 126 5.28 16.25 3.32
CA LEU A 126 4.32 16.88 2.41
C LEU A 126 3.39 17.85 3.14
N LYS A 127 3.60 19.16 2.92
CA LYS A 127 2.81 20.25 3.50
C LYS A 127 2.52 21.31 2.45
N ASP A 128 1.44 22.08 2.65
CA ASP A 128 1.03 23.15 1.74
C ASP A 128 0.89 22.70 0.27
N ILE A 129 0.60 21.41 0.04
CA ILE A 129 0.39 20.84 -1.29
C ILE A 129 -0.89 21.43 -1.89
N THR A 130 -0.82 21.75 -3.18
CA THR A 130 -1.93 22.37 -3.92
C THR A 130 -2.38 21.58 -5.14
N ARG A 131 -1.50 20.75 -5.71
CA ARG A 131 -1.79 19.94 -6.88
C ARG A 131 -0.83 18.75 -6.97
N PHE A 132 -1.12 17.85 -7.90
CA PHE A 132 -0.28 16.71 -8.24
C PHE A 132 0.04 16.72 -9.72
N ARG A 133 1.12 16.02 -10.09
CA ARG A 133 1.52 15.78 -11.47
C ARG A 133 2.16 14.40 -11.56
N GLU A 134 1.75 13.61 -12.52
CA GLU A 134 2.47 12.39 -12.88
C GLU A 134 3.65 12.72 -13.80
N GLY A 135 4.76 12.01 -13.66
CA GLY A 135 5.85 12.07 -14.63
C GLY A 135 7.08 11.29 -14.19
N PRO A 136 8.16 11.36 -14.98
CA PRO A 136 9.34 10.56 -14.73
C PRO A 136 10.22 11.15 -13.63
N VAL A 137 10.81 10.26 -12.83
CA VAL A 137 12.05 10.55 -12.11
C VAL A 137 13.20 10.41 -13.10
N MET A 138 14.04 11.45 -13.18
CA MET A 138 15.16 11.49 -14.11
C MET A 138 16.44 11.08 -13.39
N ASN A 139 17.21 10.18 -13.99
CA ASN A 139 18.53 9.80 -13.47
C ASN A 139 19.59 10.87 -13.76
N GLU A 140 20.81 10.68 -13.23
CA GLU A 140 21.94 11.60 -13.40
C GLU A 140 22.34 11.88 -14.87
N TYR A 141 21.96 10.99 -15.79
CA TYR A 141 22.21 11.11 -17.23
C TYR A 141 21.05 11.78 -17.99
N GLY A 142 19.98 12.16 -17.30
CA GLY A 142 18.80 12.78 -17.92
C GLY A 142 17.89 11.79 -18.66
N PHE A 143 17.92 10.49 -18.30
CA PHE A 143 16.94 9.50 -18.76
C PHE A 143 15.90 9.23 -17.68
N ALA A 144 14.67 8.88 -18.08
CA ALA A 144 13.64 8.45 -17.16
C ALA A 144 14.02 7.10 -16.54
N ASP A 145 13.99 7.02 -15.20
CA ASP A 145 14.28 5.81 -14.44
C ASP A 145 12.99 5.03 -14.14
N TYR A 146 11.98 5.74 -13.64
CA TYR A 146 10.63 5.25 -13.39
C TYR A 146 9.61 6.39 -13.38
N GLY A 147 8.32 6.05 -13.50
CA GLY A 147 7.22 6.99 -13.34
C GLY A 147 6.85 7.17 -11.87
N THR A 148 6.48 8.39 -11.48
CA THR A 148 6.00 8.70 -10.14
C THR A 148 4.96 9.81 -10.17
N ILE A 149 4.37 10.08 -9.01
CA ILE A 149 3.51 11.22 -8.77
C ILE A 149 4.29 12.24 -7.94
N PHE A 150 4.34 13.48 -8.42
CA PHE A 150 4.87 14.61 -7.69
C PHE A 150 3.72 15.37 -7.02
N ALA A 151 3.84 15.56 -5.70
CA ALA A 151 3.04 16.52 -4.95
C ALA A 151 3.68 17.92 -5.10
N ILE A 152 2.90 18.92 -5.49
CA ILE A 152 3.42 20.26 -5.75
C ILE A 152 2.90 21.23 -4.68
N ASP A 153 3.81 21.84 -3.94
CA ASP A 153 3.47 22.79 -2.89
C ASP A 153 3.00 24.15 -3.44
N ARG A 154 2.56 25.04 -2.54
CA ARG A 154 2.08 26.39 -2.87
C ARG A 154 3.16 27.25 -3.53
N GLU A 155 4.43 27.00 -3.25
CA GLU A 155 5.58 27.71 -3.83
C GLU A 155 5.97 27.15 -5.20
N GLY A 156 5.44 25.97 -5.55
CA GLY A 156 5.66 25.30 -6.82
C GLY A 156 6.79 24.28 -6.77
N HIS A 157 7.33 23.95 -5.60
CA HIS A 157 8.31 22.87 -5.48
C HIS A 157 7.63 21.52 -5.63
N GLU A 158 8.29 20.64 -6.36
CA GLU A 158 7.84 19.27 -6.58
C GLU A 158 8.47 18.35 -5.53
N HIS A 159 7.63 17.55 -4.89
CA HIS A 159 8.01 16.55 -3.90
C HIS A 159 7.57 15.20 -4.43
N GLU A 160 8.52 14.28 -4.59
CA GLU A 160 8.21 12.92 -5.01
C GLU A 160 7.37 12.19 -3.95
N ILE A 161 6.38 11.42 -4.40
CA ILE A 161 5.62 10.52 -3.56
C ILE A 161 6.26 9.13 -3.63
N GLU A 162 7.00 8.76 -2.58
CA GLU A 162 7.67 7.47 -2.50
C GLU A 162 6.75 6.36 -1.94
N PRO A 163 6.56 5.24 -2.66
CA PRO A 163 5.77 4.11 -2.16
C PRO A 163 6.60 3.22 -1.24
N CYS A 164 5.90 2.40 -0.44
CA CYS A 164 6.54 1.33 0.30
C CYS A 164 6.90 0.17 -0.64
N ILE A 165 8.18 0.03 -1.01
CA ILE A 165 8.62 -0.99 -1.98
C ILE A 165 9.12 -2.29 -1.32
N ARG A 166 9.01 -2.44 0.00
CA ARG A 166 9.43 -3.64 0.72
C ARG A 166 8.52 -3.91 1.92
N PRO A 167 8.16 -5.18 2.18
CA PRO A 167 8.19 -6.33 1.26
C PRO A 167 7.18 -6.16 0.11
N PHE A 168 7.37 -6.88 -1.00
CA PHE A 168 6.48 -6.79 -2.18
C PHE A 168 5.25 -7.73 -2.15
N SER A 169 5.10 -8.51 -1.09
CA SER A 169 4.07 -9.55 -1.00
C SER A 169 3.60 -9.72 0.43
N ALA A 170 2.52 -10.48 0.60
CA ALA A 170 2.22 -11.08 1.89
C ALA A 170 3.41 -11.93 2.37
N LEU A 171 3.66 -11.90 3.68
CA LEU A 171 4.69 -12.66 4.35
C LEU A 171 4.05 -13.58 5.40
N TYR A 172 4.54 -14.81 5.50
CA TYR A 172 3.99 -15.85 6.37
C TYR A 172 5.05 -16.36 7.34
N SER A 173 4.66 -16.57 8.60
CA SER A 173 5.48 -17.25 9.61
C SER A 173 4.64 -18.26 10.37
N TYR A 174 5.27 -19.34 10.83
CA TYR A 174 4.60 -20.43 11.53
C TYR A 174 5.29 -20.67 12.86
N SER A 175 4.50 -20.78 13.93
CA SER A 175 5.00 -21.17 15.25
C SER A 175 4.18 -22.31 15.83
N SER A 176 4.84 -23.31 16.41
CA SER A 176 4.17 -24.38 17.14
C SER A 176 3.97 -23.97 18.59
N GLY A 177 2.71 -23.85 19.03
CA GLY A 177 2.40 -23.94 20.44
C GLY A 177 2.61 -25.40 20.84
N GLY A 178 3.35 -25.68 21.91
CA GLY A 178 3.74 -27.04 22.33
C GLY A 178 2.61 -28.06 22.54
N THR A 179 1.35 -27.69 22.29
CA THR A 179 0.15 -28.52 22.27
C THR A 179 -0.16 -29.16 20.91
N GLY A 180 0.73 -29.05 19.92
CA GLY A 180 0.53 -29.57 18.56
C GLY A 180 -0.27 -28.65 17.64
N VAL A 181 -0.59 -27.44 18.11
CA VAL A 181 -1.29 -26.41 17.33
C VAL A 181 -0.27 -25.53 16.62
N VAL A 182 -0.43 -25.37 15.31
CA VAL A 182 0.41 -24.46 14.50
C VAL A 182 -0.33 -23.14 14.31
N LEU A 183 0.29 -22.06 14.79
CA LEU A 183 -0.16 -20.70 14.53
C LEU A 183 0.44 -20.21 13.21
N GLU A 184 -0.41 -19.68 12.35
CA GLU A 184 -0.01 -18.97 11.15
C GLU A 184 -0.07 -17.46 11.42
N GLN A 185 1.01 -16.78 11.07
CA GLN A 185 1.13 -15.34 11.11
C GLN A 185 1.23 -14.84 9.68
N GLN A 186 0.41 -13.87 9.31
CA GLN A 186 0.47 -13.21 8.02
C GLN A 186 0.72 -11.72 8.24
N LEU A 187 1.78 -11.20 7.63
CA LEU A 187 2.09 -9.78 7.57
C LEU A 187 1.97 -9.31 6.12
N VAL A 188 1.08 -8.35 5.87
CA VAL A 188 0.85 -7.77 4.55
C VAL A 188 1.19 -6.29 4.64
N ILE A 189 2.24 -5.85 3.96
CA ILE A 189 2.64 -4.44 3.91
C ILE A 189 2.35 -3.92 2.51
N TYR A 190 1.48 -2.91 2.41
CA TYR A 190 1.05 -2.37 1.14
C TYR A 190 1.92 -1.19 0.68
N PRO A 191 1.96 -0.91 -0.63
CA PRO A 191 2.75 0.18 -1.18
C PRO A 191 2.34 1.58 -0.70
N ASP A 192 1.15 1.74 -0.13
CA ASP A 192 0.65 2.98 0.45
C ASP A 192 1.03 3.16 1.93
N TRP A 193 1.99 2.40 2.45
CA TRP A 193 2.42 2.45 3.86
C TRP A 193 1.35 2.03 4.86
N THR A 194 0.31 1.32 4.42
CA THR A 194 -0.58 0.58 5.33
C THR A 194 -0.12 -0.87 5.47
N PHE A 195 -0.61 -1.52 6.51
CA PHE A 195 -0.35 -2.95 6.68
C PHE A 195 -1.50 -3.65 7.39
N LEU A 196 -1.57 -4.96 7.16
CA LEU A 196 -2.37 -5.90 7.93
C LEU A 196 -1.44 -6.89 8.63
N PHE A 197 -1.80 -7.23 9.85
CA PHE A 197 -1.21 -8.36 10.55
C PHE A 197 -2.31 -9.30 11.04
N THR A 198 -2.28 -10.53 10.58
CA THR A 198 -3.26 -11.56 10.94
C THR A 198 -2.58 -12.69 11.69
N LEU A 199 -3.17 -13.10 12.80
CA LEU A 199 -2.86 -14.34 13.48
C LEU A 199 -4.03 -15.30 13.31
N GLY A 200 -3.76 -16.52 12.90
CA GLY A 200 -4.73 -17.60 12.77
C GLY A 200 -4.15 -18.94 13.19
N PHE A 201 -5.00 -19.95 13.24
CA PHE A 201 -4.57 -21.33 13.23
C PHE A 201 -4.32 -21.74 11.77
N ALA A 202 -3.20 -22.42 11.52
CA ALA A 202 -2.88 -22.83 10.15
C ALA A 202 -3.96 -23.77 9.60
N GLU A 203 -4.43 -23.50 8.37
CA GLU A 203 -5.56 -24.19 7.71
C GLU A 203 -6.92 -24.12 8.44
N SER A 204 -7.07 -23.23 9.43
CA SER A 204 -8.28 -23.11 10.24
C SER A 204 -8.67 -21.63 10.43
N GLU A 205 -9.32 -21.29 11.54
CA GLU A 205 -9.91 -19.98 11.79
C GLU A 205 -8.86 -18.92 12.16
N LEU A 206 -9.21 -17.68 11.85
CA LEU A 206 -8.47 -16.50 12.31
C LEU A 206 -8.69 -16.31 13.81
N VAL A 207 -7.66 -15.78 14.48
CA VAL A 207 -7.73 -15.39 15.89
C VAL A 207 -7.94 -13.88 15.99
N TYR A 208 -7.09 -13.10 15.32
CA TYR A 208 -7.29 -11.66 15.19
C TYR A 208 -6.58 -11.09 13.96
N THR A 209 -7.06 -9.93 13.50
CA THR A 209 -6.42 -9.12 12.46
C THR A 209 -6.25 -7.69 12.95
N TYR A 210 -5.04 -7.14 12.82
CA TYR A 210 -4.76 -5.72 12.98
C TYR A 210 -4.68 -5.04 11.63
N THR A 211 -5.20 -3.81 11.57
CA THR A 211 -4.91 -2.85 10.50
C THR A 211 -4.14 -1.67 11.06
N GLY A 212 -3.11 -1.23 10.32
CA GLY A 212 -2.27 -0.14 10.78
C GLY A 212 -1.54 0.60 9.67
N ARG A 213 -0.67 1.50 10.11
CA ARG A 213 0.19 2.34 9.27
C ARG A 213 1.64 2.13 9.63
N LEU A 214 2.50 2.22 8.62
CA LEU A 214 3.94 2.21 8.74
C LEU A 214 4.53 3.57 8.41
N ARG A 215 5.67 3.89 9.02
CA ARG A 215 6.56 4.96 8.56
C ARG A 215 8.00 4.47 8.51
N PRO A 216 8.76 4.83 7.48
CA PRO A 216 10.15 4.42 7.37
C PRO A 216 10.97 5.06 8.50
N ILE A 217 11.81 4.26 9.14
CA ILE A 217 12.88 4.72 10.05
C ILE A 217 14.22 4.63 9.33
N LYS A 218 14.48 3.50 8.66
CA LYS A 218 15.71 3.24 7.90
C LYS A 218 15.37 2.35 6.70
N MET A 219 15.80 2.76 5.50
CA MET A 219 15.66 1.99 4.26
C MET A 219 17.04 1.76 3.65
N ASP A 220 17.69 0.67 4.05
CA ASP A 220 19.06 0.34 3.63
C ASP A 220 18.98 -0.76 2.58
N TYR A 221 18.87 -0.31 1.33
CA TYR A 221 18.72 -1.19 0.17
C TYR A 221 20.00 -1.98 -0.14
N GLU A 222 21.17 -1.44 0.19
CA GLU A 222 22.46 -2.11 -0.03
C GLU A 222 22.62 -3.35 0.87
N ASN A 223 22.19 -3.25 2.12
CA ASN A 223 22.28 -4.35 3.09
C ASN A 223 20.94 -5.07 3.30
N GLU A 224 19.91 -4.66 2.57
CA GLU A 224 18.54 -5.18 2.63
C GLU A 224 17.94 -5.19 4.04
N VAL A 225 18.19 -4.08 4.76
CA VAL A 225 17.69 -3.84 6.11
C VAL A 225 16.67 -2.71 6.09
N TYR A 226 15.45 -3.02 6.49
CA TYR A 226 14.32 -2.08 6.47
C TYR A 226 13.71 -1.98 7.86
N GLU A 227 13.69 -0.77 8.42
CA GLU A 227 13.12 -0.50 9.73
C GLU A 227 11.90 0.39 9.59
N TYR A 228 10.82 -0.01 10.27
CA TYR A 228 9.54 0.67 10.24
C TYR A 228 9.10 0.98 11.65
N SER A 229 8.53 2.16 11.85
CA SER A 229 7.61 2.39 12.96
C SER A 229 6.21 2.02 12.53
N TYR A 230 5.40 1.49 13.46
CA TYR A 230 4.01 1.17 13.20
C TYR A 230 3.09 1.88 14.19
N THR A 231 1.86 2.12 13.74
CA THR A 231 0.72 2.50 14.57
C THR A 231 -0.47 1.64 14.17
N MET A 232 -1.00 0.88 15.13
CA MET A 232 -2.26 0.16 14.95
C MET A 232 -3.42 1.15 14.97
N LEU A 233 -4.44 0.86 14.17
CA LEU A 233 -5.66 1.67 14.09
C LEU A 233 -6.88 0.87 14.54
N THR A 234 -6.99 -0.37 14.05
CA THR A 234 -8.08 -1.27 14.40
C THR A 234 -7.58 -2.69 14.64
N ARG A 235 -8.33 -3.42 15.46
CA ARG A 235 -8.18 -4.85 15.72
C ARG A 235 -9.52 -5.53 15.56
N PHE A 236 -9.56 -6.60 14.78
CA PHE A 236 -10.67 -7.54 14.71
C PHE A 236 -10.30 -8.74 15.57
N ASP A 237 -11.12 -9.06 16.55
CA ASP A 237 -11.01 -10.31 17.30
C ASP A 237 -12.08 -11.26 16.78
N TYR A 238 -11.65 -12.43 16.31
CA TYR A 238 -12.56 -13.45 15.81
C TYR A 238 -12.93 -14.41 16.95
N PRO A 239 -14.18 -14.87 17.00
CA PRO A 239 -14.62 -15.82 18.01
C PRO A 239 -13.96 -17.19 17.80
N PRO A 240 -13.93 -18.04 18.85
CA PRO A 240 -13.49 -19.43 18.73
C PRO A 240 -14.31 -20.21 17.70
N VAL A 241 -13.73 -21.31 17.22
CA VAL A 241 -14.32 -22.26 16.26
C VAL A 241 -15.76 -22.65 16.63
N GLY A 242 -16.66 -22.60 15.65
CA GLY A 242 -18.04 -23.10 15.76
C GLY A 242 -19.11 -22.04 15.99
N ASP A 243 -18.76 -20.76 16.04
CA ASP A 243 -19.70 -19.63 16.13
C ASP A 243 -19.65 -18.77 14.85
N GLU A 244 -20.24 -19.29 13.76
CA GLU A 244 -20.27 -18.64 12.44
C GLU A 244 -20.98 -17.27 12.49
N GLU A 245 -22.07 -17.16 13.26
CA GLU A 245 -22.81 -15.90 13.40
C GLU A 245 -21.93 -14.84 14.07
N ALA A 246 -21.23 -15.16 15.17
CA ALA A 246 -20.33 -14.22 15.80
C ALA A 246 -19.12 -13.89 14.91
N TYR A 247 -18.67 -14.85 14.08
CA TYR A 247 -17.54 -14.66 13.17
C TYR A 247 -17.88 -13.65 12.07
N GLU A 248 -19.04 -13.81 11.42
CA GLU A 248 -19.54 -12.86 10.41
C GLU A 248 -19.86 -11.48 11.00
N ASN A 249 -20.25 -11.43 12.27
CA ASN A 249 -20.58 -10.20 12.97
C ASN A 249 -19.40 -9.55 13.70
N ALA A 250 -18.18 -10.09 13.59
CA ALA A 250 -17.00 -9.52 14.21
C ALA A 250 -16.82 -8.05 13.76
N ARG A 251 -16.67 -7.14 14.72
CA ARG A 251 -16.52 -5.71 14.47
C ARG A 251 -15.11 -5.24 14.83
N PRO A 252 -14.54 -4.30 14.05
CA PRO A 252 -13.25 -3.71 14.40
C PRO A 252 -13.38 -2.90 15.69
N GLN A 253 -12.41 -3.08 16.57
CA GLN A 253 -12.22 -2.26 17.75
C GLN A 253 -11.04 -1.30 17.53
N PRO A 254 -11.07 -0.07 18.06
CA PRO A 254 -9.93 0.82 18.00
C PRO A 254 -8.69 0.20 18.67
N ALA A 255 -7.56 0.29 17.99
CA ALA A 255 -6.25 -0.15 18.47
C ALA A 255 -5.34 1.07 18.63
N THR A 256 -4.42 1.03 19.58
CA THR A 256 -3.53 2.18 19.89
C THR A 256 -2.06 1.79 20.06
N GLU A 257 -1.75 0.52 19.83
CA GLU A 257 -0.43 -0.05 19.91
C GLU A 257 0.52 0.62 18.91
N ARG A 258 1.73 0.90 19.37
CA ARG A 258 2.78 1.57 18.61
C ARG A 258 4.12 0.98 18.94
N GLY A 259 5.00 0.97 17.97
CA GLY A 259 6.37 0.51 18.15
C GLY A 259 7.14 0.51 16.85
N SER A 260 8.11 -0.39 16.75
CA SER A 260 8.92 -0.55 15.55
C SER A 260 9.41 -1.99 15.37
N PHE A 261 9.67 -2.36 14.12
CA PHE A 261 10.30 -3.62 13.75
C PHE A 261 11.30 -3.42 12.63
N ARG A 262 12.21 -4.39 12.49
CA ARG A 262 13.16 -4.51 11.40
C ARG A 262 12.82 -5.73 10.56
N LEU A 263 12.87 -5.59 9.25
CA LEU A 263 12.97 -6.67 8.29
C LEU A 263 14.39 -6.73 7.74
N THR A 264 14.97 -7.92 7.71
CA THR A 264 16.25 -8.18 7.03
C THR A 264 16.03 -9.27 5.99
N TYR A 265 16.20 -8.94 4.71
CA TYR A 265 16.08 -9.95 3.67
C TYR A 265 17.23 -10.95 3.75
N LYS A 266 16.93 -12.20 3.39
CA LYS A 266 17.90 -13.29 3.28
C LYS A 266 17.75 -13.88 1.89
N ASP A 267 18.62 -13.44 0.98
CA ASP A 267 18.69 -13.86 -0.41
C ASP A 267 18.57 -15.37 -0.60
N GLY A 268 19.32 -16.15 0.18
CA GLY A 268 19.41 -17.61 0.02
C GLY A 268 18.07 -18.35 0.21
N SER A 269 17.17 -17.82 1.04
CA SER A 269 15.87 -18.42 1.33
C SER A 269 14.69 -17.57 0.87
N ARG A 270 14.96 -16.48 0.13
CA ARG A 270 13.96 -15.48 -0.31
C ARG A 270 12.98 -15.10 0.79
N SER A 271 13.50 -14.84 1.98
CA SER A 271 12.70 -14.67 3.20
C SER A 271 13.19 -13.47 3.98
N TYR A 272 12.39 -12.98 4.92
CA TYR A 272 12.76 -11.90 5.83
C TYR A 272 12.95 -12.44 7.25
N ASP A 273 13.94 -11.92 7.96
CA ASP A 273 13.96 -11.99 9.42
C ASP A 273 13.26 -10.76 9.96
N LEU A 274 12.16 -10.95 10.69
CA LEU A 274 11.48 -9.89 11.41
C LEU A 274 11.98 -9.84 12.85
N VAL A 275 12.44 -8.68 13.29
CA VAL A 275 12.82 -8.43 14.68
C VAL A 275 12.02 -7.26 15.24
N VAL A 276 11.28 -7.48 16.33
CA VAL A 276 10.60 -6.40 17.06
C VAL A 276 11.63 -5.57 17.82
N LEU A 277 11.69 -4.27 17.53
CA LEU A 277 12.63 -3.32 18.13
C LEU A 277 11.98 -2.62 19.35
N SER A 278 10.71 -2.25 19.25
CA SER A 278 9.97 -1.56 20.31
C SER A 278 8.46 -1.80 20.23
N GLY A 279 7.76 -1.49 21.33
CA GLY A 279 6.30 -1.59 21.42
C GLY A 279 5.77 -3.02 21.58
N PRO A 280 4.46 -3.17 21.87
CA PRO A 280 3.78 -4.45 21.83
C PRO A 280 3.44 -4.80 20.38
N LEU A 281 4.02 -5.89 19.88
CA LEU A 281 3.73 -6.39 18.55
C LEU A 281 3.54 -7.90 18.66
N PRO A 282 2.31 -8.41 18.55
CA PRO A 282 2.04 -9.81 18.83
C PRO A 282 2.34 -10.68 17.61
N PHE A 283 3.56 -10.57 17.05
CA PHE A 283 4.08 -11.48 16.02
C PHE A 283 4.44 -12.86 16.58
N ALA A 284 3.77 -13.31 17.66
CA ALA A 284 4.13 -14.48 18.47
C ALA A 284 5.66 -14.72 18.57
N THR A 285 6.43 -13.63 18.72
CA THR A 285 7.88 -13.62 18.74
C THR A 285 8.33 -12.84 19.95
N GLU A 286 9.34 -13.37 20.62
CA GLU A 286 9.97 -12.67 21.72
C GLU A 286 10.70 -11.43 21.20
N LYS A 287 10.57 -10.32 21.93
CA LYS A 287 11.25 -9.08 21.56
C LYS A 287 12.76 -9.30 21.45
N GLY A 288 13.34 -8.88 20.33
CA GLY A 288 14.77 -9.08 20.04
C GLY A 288 15.12 -10.44 19.42
N SER A 289 14.18 -11.39 19.38
CA SER A 289 14.36 -12.68 18.72
C SER A 289 13.81 -12.62 17.29
N PRO A 290 14.59 -13.01 16.27
CA PRO A 290 14.12 -12.98 14.88
C PRO A 290 13.08 -14.07 14.61
N ALA A 291 12.00 -13.72 13.92
CA ALA A 291 11.12 -14.67 13.23
C ALA A 291 11.41 -14.71 11.73
N ARG A 292 11.47 -15.91 11.18
CA ARG A 292 11.55 -16.14 9.74
C ARG A 292 10.17 -15.94 9.12
N TYR A 293 10.08 -15.05 8.14
CA TYR A 293 8.89 -14.77 7.35
C TYR A 293 9.15 -15.08 5.86
N SER A 294 8.31 -15.90 5.24
CA SER A 294 8.42 -16.33 3.84
C SER A 294 7.34 -15.67 2.98
N PRO A 295 7.63 -15.28 1.72
CA PRO A 295 6.63 -14.81 0.78
C PRO A 295 5.74 -15.94 0.24
N VAL A 296 6.14 -17.19 0.46
CA VAL A 296 5.37 -18.39 0.11
C VAL A 296 4.64 -18.88 1.33
N ARG A 297 3.31 -18.94 1.26
CA ARG A 297 2.47 -19.63 2.25
C ARG A 297 2.77 -21.13 2.17
N SER A 298 3.04 -21.78 3.29
CA SER A 298 3.34 -23.21 3.28
C SER A 298 2.05 -23.99 3.10
N ASN A 299 1.96 -24.79 2.04
CA ASN A 299 0.92 -25.82 1.89
C ASN A 299 1.37 -27.15 2.52
N ASP A 300 2.68 -27.32 2.75
CA ASP A 300 3.25 -28.47 3.46
C ASP A 300 3.55 -28.03 4.89
N ILE A 301 2.53 -28.02 5.75
CA ILE A 301 2.72 -27.77 7.18
C ILE A 301 3.28 -29.06 7.76
N PRO A 302 4.49 -29.06 8.38
CA PRO A 302 4.98 -30.26 9.05
C PRO A 302 3.97 -30.66 10.12
N ALA A 303 3.44 -31.87 10.00
CA ALA A 303 2.58 -32.45 11.03
C ALA A 303 3.28 -32.33 12.38
N PRO A 304 2.58 -31.95 13.46
CA PRO A 304 3.20 -31.84 14.77
C PRO A 304 3.89 -33.17 15.07
N SER A 305 5.21 -33.13 15.23
CA SER A 305 5.96 -34.25 15.75
C SER A 305 5.42 -34.51 17.15
N LEU A 306 4.56 -35.51 17.28
CA LEU A 306 4.16 -36.07 18.55
C LEU A 306 5.44 -36.52 19.26
N VAL A 307 5.93 -35.70 20.18
CA VAL A 307 6.87 -36.16 21.18
C VAL A 307 6.06 -37.08 22.09
N THR A 308 6.10 -38.37 21.79
CA THR A 308 5.66 -39.40 22.72
C THR A 308 6.77 -39.56 23.76
N ASP A 309 6.56 -39.00 24.95
CA ASP A 309 7.21 -39.49 26.17
C ASP A 309 6.53 -40.80 26.63
#